data_AF-A0A962JFZ3-F1
#
_entry.id   AF-A0A962JFZ3-F1
#
_cell.length_a   1.000
_cell.length_b   1.000
_cell.length_c   1.000
_cell.angle_alpha   90.00
_cell.angle_beta   90.00
_cell.angle_gamma   90.00
#
_symmetry.space_group_name_H-M   'P 1'
#
loop_
_entity.id
_entity.type
_entity.pdbx_description
1 polymer ?
#
loop_
_entity_poly.entity_id
_entity_poly.type
_entity_poly.pdbx_seq_one_letter_code
_entity_poly.pdbx_strand_id
1 'polypeptide(L)'
;MTYMNVTKATLSTLSPVHLGSGEDFFPTNYVIDDNGWLHSFNEMVIAQALGNKLEQIKGIIHREHGEQMLLSIQRLIHDNRDKLAMLAATSIPVATGFQTLYKSRIGQVAQRENNRRNVINQLPIMRTFINPHTHLPIITGSAIKGAIRTAILNGLAIKAGLRRPQDVTMPKKLANNLLKFDNPTTDPLKLLKISDAEYHNTDQLPATEIVFAVSKRRIAKAGKTAGGPTTNLEAVSGFRSQSFVFDIRFVNNPSQDPNHKLPKDIGELAKICNDYYLPKLNKELLELDEMNYLDGAFVRGLQQLLNGQLGQALQQNKAFLLRLGKHSGAYNKTLDNIRQIYIPQHKKSVSEPPEVRLAATTSSQQAVNLLPFGWVVIELNEISLQELGTFLKQQAKQHNAYQLRDTLINFKQQQTTQQAKLEQQRLDELKEIEEKRLQEEQARLQAEAEKNKPIHEQTLKRLKDSFELDKQTKKSQNRQFQQPASILGQELIHLVDSFSSDWPADAKEGFKKLVSEVFSYLGVDRRKNKKASELWQKIN
;
A
#
# COMPACT_ATOMS: atom_id res chain seq x y z
N MET A 1 20.78 18.99 37.17
CA MET A 1 20.67 17.62 36.59
C MET A 1 19.80 17.70 35.36
N THR A 2 20.21 17.09 34.24
CA THR A 2 19.39 17.02 33.03
C THR A 2 18.14 16.17 33.29
N TYR A 3 16.96 16.68 32.93
CA TYR A 3 15.69 15.98 33.12
C TYR A 3 15.59 14.70 32.27
N MET A 4 16.22 14.70 31.10
CA MET A 4 16.18 13.59 30.16
C MET A 4 17.54 13.49 29.44
N ASN A 5 18.12 12.30 29.43
CA ASN A 5 19.30 11.99 28.62
C ASN A 5 18.82 11.31 27.33
N VAL A 6 19.22 11.86 26.19
CA VAL A 6 18.84 11.36 24.86
C VAL A 6 20.09 10.84 24.17
N THR A 7 20.02 9.63 23.65
CA THR A 7 21.04 9.04 22.78
C THR A 7 20.40 8.72 21.45
N LYS A 8 20.95 9.31 20.39
CA LYS A 8 20.63 8.92 19.01
C LYS A 8 21.25 7.56 18.72
N ALA A 9 20.50 6.71 18.05
CA ALA A 9 20.94 5.39 17.64
C ALA A 9 20.57 5.12 16.18
N THR A 10 21.43 4.35 15.51
CA THR A 10 21.13 3.78 14.20
C THR A 10 21.05 2.27 14.29
N LEU A 11 20.26 1.64 13.42
CA LEU A 11 20.11 0.19 13.35
C LEU A 11 20.56 -0.32 11.99
N SER A 12 21.46 -1.29 12.01
CA SER A 12 21.92 -2.06 10.85
C SER A 12 21.30 -3.46 10.87
N THR A 13 20.67 -3.91 9.78
CA THR A 13 20.17 -5.29 9.68
C THR A 13 21.30 -6.22 9.24
N LEU A 14 21.69 -7.17 10.10
CA LEU A 14 22.65 -8.22 9.73
C LEU A 14 21.97 -9.33 8.93
N SER A 15 20.68 -9.54 9.18
CA SER A 15 19.88 -10.56 8.52
C SER A 15 18.41 -10.11 8.40
N PRO A 16 17.58 -10.78 7.59
CA PRO A 16 16.21 -10.35 7.37
C PRO A 16 15.39 -10.24 8.68
N VAL A 17 14.53 -9.23 8.78
CA VAL A 17 13.71 -8.98 9.98
C VAL A 17 12.23 -8.90 9.62
N HIS A 18 11.41 -9.76 10.21
CA HIS A 18 9.95 -9.70 10.04
C HIS A 18 9.28 -9.28 11.35
N LEU A 19 8.65 -8.10 11.35
CA LEU A 19 7.76 -7.62 12.40
C LEU A 19 6.33 -7.73 11.90
N GLY A 20 5.63 -8.81 12.23
CA GLY A 20 4.29 -9.05 11.69
C GLY A 20 3.33 -7.91 12.02
N SER A 21 2.66 -7.37 10.99
CA SER A 21 1.62 -6.34 11.13
C SER A 21 0.29 -6.92 11.62
N GLY A 22 0.08 -8.23 11.43
CA GLY A 22 -1.22 -8.87 11.60
C GLY A 22 -2.04 -8.91 10.30
N GLU A 23 -1.51 -8.33 9.22
CA GLU A 23 -2.10 -8.37 7.88
C GLU A 23 -1.33 -9.33 6.96
N ASP A 24 -2.01 -9.85 5.95
CA ASP A 24 -1.44 -10.70 4.91
C ASP A 24 -1.72 -10.08 3.53
N PHE A 25 -0.80 -10.27 2.59
CA PHE A 25 -1.12 -10.17 1.18
C PHE A 25 -1.87 -11.43 0.74
N PHE A 26 -2.89 -11.25 -0.09
CA PHE A 26 -3.67 -12.32 -0.69
C PHE A 26 -3.58 -12.21 -2.22
N PRO A 27 -3.63 -13.32 -2.96
CA PRO A 27 -3.54 -13.32 -4.44
C PRO A 27 -4.72 -12.62 -5.15
N THR A 28 -5.51 -11.83 -4.41
CA THR A 28 -6.53 -10.90 -4.88
C THR A 28 -6.12 -9.42 -4.76
N ASN A 29 -5.07 -9.10 -3.99
CA ASN A 29 -4.55 -7.76 -3.77
C ASN A 29 -3.06 -7.61 -4.12
N TYR A 30 -2.49 -8.63 -4.77
CA TYR A 30 -1.18 -8.56 -5.40
C TYR A 30 -1.11 -9.44 -6.64
N VAL A 31 -0.12 -9.14 -7.48
CA VAL A 31 0.36 -10.04 -8.55
C VAL A 31 1.88 -10.13 -8.46
N ILE A 32 2.45 -11.24 -8.93
CA ILE A 32 3.91 -11.36 -9.13
C ILE A 32 4.18 -11.39 -10.63
N ASP A 33 5.08 -10.52 -11.09
CA ASP A 33 5.48 -10.43 -12.49
C ASP A 33 6.51 -11.50 -12.88
N ASP A 34 6.83 -11.55 -14.17
CA ASP A 34 7.81 -12.49 -14.70
C ASP A 34 9.25 -12.17 -14.31
N ASN A 35 9.51 -10.96 -13.81
CA ASN A 35 10.83 -10.51 -13.34
C ASN A 35 11.05 -10.75 -11.84
N GLY A 36 10.06 -11.30 -11.13
CA GLY A 36 10.18 -11.63 -9.70
C GLY A 36 9.87 -10.44 -8.79
N TRP A 37 8.88 -9.63 -9.15
CA TRP A 37 8.39 -8.52 -8.33
C TRP A 37 6.93 -8.72 -7.97
N LEU A 38 6.63 -8.57 -6.67
CA LEU A 38 5.27 -8.48 -6.17
C LEU A 38 4.81 -7.04 -6.31
N HIS A 39 3.68 -6.85 -6.98
CA HIS A 39 3.00 -5.57 -7.12
C HIS A 39 1.70 -5.60 -6.33
N SER A 40 1.61 -4.75 -5.30
CA SER A 40 0.45 -4.68 -4.41
C SER A 40 -0.48 -3.53 -4.81
N PHE A 41 -1.78 -3.78 -4.69
CA PHE A 41 -2.82 -2.85 -5.11
C PHE A 41 -4.09 -3.00 -4.28
N ASN A 42 -4.94 -1.98 -4.31
CA ASN A 42 -6.24 -1.96 -3.64
C ASN A 42 -7.39 -2.08 -4.65
N GLU A 43 -8.61 -2.04 -4.17
CA GLU A 43 -9.83 -2.18 -4.96
C GLU A 43 -9.99 -1.07 -6.01
N MET A 44 -9.53 0.15 -5.72
CA MET A 44 -9.55 1.26 -6.67
C MET A 44 -8.66 0.96 -7.89
N VAL A 45 -7.45 0.45 -7.65
CA VAL A 45 -6.53 0.05 -8.72
C VAL A 45 -7.10 -1.12 -9.52
N ILE A 46 -7.76 -2.09 -8.88
CA ILE A 46 -8.45 -3.18 -9.58
C ILE A 46 -9.53 -2.62 -10.52
N ALA A 47 -10.36 -1.72 -10.02
CA ALA A 47 -11.43 -1.11 -10.82
C ALA A 47 -10.88 -0.35 -12.03
N GLN A 48 -9.82 0.44 -11.83
CA GLN A 48 -9.14 1.17 -12.89
C GLN A 48 -8.46 0.25 -13.92
N ALA A 49 -7.73 -0.77 -13.45
CA ALA A 49 -6.99 -1.68 -14.33
C ALA A 49 -7.92 -2.58 -15.17
N LEU A 50 -9.03 -3.03 -14.59
CA LEU A 50 -9.97 -3.93 -15.25
C LEU A 50 -10.99 -3.19 -16.12
N GLY A 51 -11.42 -1.98 -15.74
CA GLY A 51 -12.44 -1.21 -16.45
C GLY A 51 -13.69 -2.06 -16.73
N ASN A 52 -14.06 -2.20 -18.01
CA ASN A 52 -15.20 -3.02 -18.44
C ASN A 52 -15.11 -4.51 -18.05
N LYS A 53 -13.91 -5.03 -17.77
CA LYS A 53 -13.74 -6.41 -17.29
C LYS A 53 -14.23 -6.61 -15.85
N LEU A 54 -14.55 -5.55 -15.11
CA LEU A 54 -15.15 -5.65 -13.78
C LEU A 54 -16.49 -6.42 -13.80
N GLU A 55 -17.23 -6.35 -14.91
CA GLU A 55 -18.45 -7.16 -15.12
C GLU A 55 -18.16 -8.67 -15.12
N GLN A 56 -16.94 -9.08 -15.47
CA GLN A 56 -16.52 -10.49 -15.38
C GLN A 56 -16.39 -10.93 -13.92
N ILE A 57 -15.88 -10.07 -13.03
CA ILE A 57 -15.87 -10.36 -11.58
C ILE A 57 -17.29 -10.54 -11.07
N LYS A 58 -18.22 -9.64 -11.43
CA LYS A 58 -19.63 -9.80 -11.08
C LYS A 58 -20.18 -11.12 -11.60
N GLY A 59 -19.92 -11.45 -12.87
CA GLY A 59 -20.33 -12.72 -13.47
C GLY A 59 -19.82 -13.95 -12.71
N ILE A 60 -18.55 -13.93 -12.29
CA ILE A 60 -17.94 -15.00 -11.48
C ILE A 60 -18.64 -15.11 -10.12
N ILE A 61 -18.85 -13.99 -9.42
CA ILE A 61 -19.50 -13.97 -8.10
C ILE A 61 -20.94 -14.53 -8.14
N HIS A 62 -21.68 -14.27 -9.22
CA HIS A 62 -23.05 -14.76 -9.37
C HIS A 62 -23.13 -16.24 -9.77
N ARG A 63 -22.15 -16.77 -10.50
CA ARG A 63 -22.20 -18.13 -11.08
C ARG A 63 -21.44 -19.18 -10.28
N GLU A 64 -20.39 -18.76 -9.60
CA GLU A 64 -19.47 -19.66 -8.90
C GLU A 64 -19.53 -19.42 -7.40
N HIS A 65 -19.21 -20.43 -6.61
CA HIS A 65 -19.24 -20.33 -5.15
C HIS A 65 -17.99 -20.95 -4.51
N GLY A 66 -17.65 -20.45 -3.33
CA GLY A 66 -16.53 -20.94 -2.53
C GLY A 66 -15.21 -20.92 -3.29
N GLU A 67 -14.54 -22.05 -3.28
CA GLU A 67 -13.19 -22.22 -3.82
C GLU A 67 -13.06 -21.92 -5.32
N GLN A 68 -14.02 -22.40 -6.12
CA GLN A 68 -13.98 -22.18 -7.57
C GLN A 68 -14.02 -20.69 -7.92
N MET A 69 -14.88 -19.93 -7.23
CA MET A 69 -14.98 -18.47 -7.38
C MET A 69 -13.63 -17.79 -7.12
N LEU A 70 -12.94 -18.18 -6.04
CA LEU A 70 -11.63 -17.61 -5.69
C LEU A 70 -10.57 -17.91 -6.77
N LEU A 71 -10.54 -19.13 -7.31
CA LEU A 71 -9.61 -19.48 -8.40
C LEU A 71 -9.87 -18.65 -9.66
N SER A 72 -11.14 -18.47 -10.03
CA SER A 72 -11.51 -17.69 -11.21
C SER A 72 -11.18 -16.21 -11.04
N ILE A 73 -11.40 -15.64 -9.84
CA ILE A 73 -10.97 -14.27 -9.52
C ILE A 73 -9.44 -14.16 -9.59
N GLN A 74 -8.70 -15.10 -9.00
CA GLN A 74 -7.24 -15.12 -9.05
C GLN A 74 -6.70 -15.20 -10.49
N ARG A 75 -7.30 -16.03 -11.36
CA ARG A 75 -6.94 -16.10 -12.79
C ARG A 75 -7.17 -14.76 -13.48
N LEU A 76 -8.34 -14.16 -13.28
CA LEU A 76 -8.66 -12.87 -13.90
C LEU A 76 -7.67 -11.78 -13.46
N ILE A 77 -7.31 -11.74 -12.18
CA ILE A 77 -6.32 -10.80 -11.65
C ILE A 77 -4.94 -11.08 -12.27
N HIS A 78 -4.51 -12.33 -12.28
CA HIS A 78 -3.24 -12.76 -12.88
C HIS A 78 -3.15 -12.44 -14.39
N ASP A 79 -4.23 -12.61 -15.14
CA ASP A 79 -4.30 -12.35 -16.58
C ASP A 79 -4.22 -10.85 -16.90
N ASN A 80 -4.49 -9.98 -15.92
CA ASN A 80 -4.36 -8.53 -16.05
C ASN A 80 -3.16 -7.97 -15.24
N ARG A 81 -2.21 -8.83 -14.85
CA ARG A 81 -1.08 -8.47 -13.99
C ARG A 81 -0.26 -7.28 -14.50
N ASP A 82 -0.05 -7.15 -15.81
CA ASP A 82 0.78 -6.07 -16.37
C ASP A 82 0.14 -4.69 -16.12
N LYS A 83 -1.19 -4.59 -16.30
CA LYS A 83 -1.95 -3.35 -16.01
C LYS A 83 -1.96 -3.04 -14.52
N LEU A 84 -2.15 -4.08 -13.69
CA LEU A 84 -2.15 -3.94 -12.23
C LEU A 84 -0.76 -3.52 -11.72
N ALA A 85 0.31 -4.08 -12.27
CA ALA A 85 1.69 -3.74 -11.92
C ALA A 85 2.03 -2.27 -12.23
N MET A 86 1.56 -1.76 -13.38
CA MET A 86 1.73 -0.35 -13.75
C MET A 86 0.98 0.63 -12.85
N LEU A 87 -0.10 0.20 -12.20
CA LEU A 87 -0.92 1.03 -11.30
C LEU A 87 -0.71 0.73 -9.82
N ALA A 88 0.15 -0.25 -9.50
CA ALA A 88 0.39 -0.70 -8.14
C ALA A 88 0.99 0.40 -7.27
N ALA A 89 0.63 0.39 -5.98
CA ALA A 89 1.12 1.37 -5.01
C ALA A 89 2.53 1.02 -4.52
N THR A 90 2.89 -0.26 -4.53
CA THR A 90 4.20 -0.73 -4.05
C THR A 90 4.65 -1.96 -4.80
N SER A 91 5.94 -1.99 -5.12
CA SER A 91 6.62 -3.13 -5.74
C SER A 91 7.69 -3.67 -4.79
N ILE A 92 7.68 -4.97 -4.53
CA ILE A 92 8.55 -5.65 -3.56
C ILE A 92 9.29 -6.79 -4.28
N PRO A 93 10.62 -6.90 -4.17
CA PRO A 93 11.36 -8.01 -4.78
C PRO A 93 10.98 -9.35 -4.14
N VAL A 94 10.93 -10.38 -4.96
CA VAL A 94 10.47 -11.72 -4.58
C VAL A 94 11.60 -12.72 -4.72
N ALA A 95 11.79 -13.53 -3.69
CA ALA A 95 12.62 -14.73 -3.74
C ALA A 95 12.29 -15.60 -4.96
N THR A 96 13.30 -16.03 -5.73
CA THR A 96 13.13 -16.82 -6.96
C THR A 96 12.33 -18.10 -6.75
N GLY A 97 12.52 -18.75 -5.60
CA GLY A 97 11.73 -19.92 -5.21
C GLY A 97 10.26 -19.59 -4.98
N PHE A 98 9.95 -18.41 -4.45
CA PHE A 98 8.58 -17.96 -4.23
C PHE A 98 7.89 -17.58 -5.54
N GLN A 99 8.62 -16.96 -6.47
CA GLN A 99 8.12 -16.71 -7.82
C GLN A 99 7.72 -18.02 -8.51
N THR A 100 8.59 -19.05 -8.43
CA THR A 100 8.31 -20.39 -8.96
C THR A 100 7.07 -21.01 -8.30
N LEU A 101 6.99 -20.93 -6.97
CA LEU A 101 5.84 -21.41 -6.22
C LEU A 101 4.56 -20.71 -6.67
N TYR A 102 4.56 -19.38 -6.76
CA TYR A 102 3.42 -18.59 -7.21
C TYR A 102 2.95 -19.02 -8.61
N LYS A 103 3.87 -19.07 -9.59
CA LYS A 103 3.55 -19.48 -10.98
C LYS A 103 2.93 -20.87 -11.06
N SER A 104 3.40 -21.81 -10.24
CA SER A 104 2.88 -23.19 -10.21
C SER A 104 1.52 -23.34 -9.51
N ARG A 105 1.03 -22.32 -8.80
CA ARG A 105 -0.14 -22.43 -7.92
C ARG A 105 -1.25 -21.41 -8.20
N ILE A 106 -0.90 -20.23 -8.71
CA ILE A 106 -1.86 -19.15 -8.93
C ILE A 106 -2.98 -19.59 -9.89
N GLY A 107 -4.25 -19.47 -9.44
CA GLY A 107 -5.40 -19.89 -10.24
C GLY A 107 -5.49 -21.40 -10.51
N GLN A 108 -4.74 -22.24 -9.80
CA GLN A 108 -4.74 -23.69 -9.95
C GLN A 108 -5.23 -24.41 -8.69
N VAL A 109 -5.82 -25.60 -8.87
CA VAL A 109 -6.17 -26.48 -7.74
C VAL A 109 -4.90 -27.10 -7.20
N ALA A 110 -4.58 -26.89 -5.91
CA ALA A 110 -3.30 -27.30 -5.35
C ALA A 110 -3.24 -28.81 -5.04
N GLN A 111 -4.38 -29.40 -4.67
CA GLN A 111 -4.56 -30.83 -4.41
C GLN A 111 -6.04 -31.20 -4.51
N ARG A 112 -6.35 -32.40 -5.00
CA ARG A 112 -7.70 -33.00 -4.95
C ARG A 112 -7.70 -34.10 -3.89
N GLU A 113 -8.45 -33.95 -2.81
CA GLU A 113 -8.62 -35.04 -1.84
C GLU A 113 -9.63 -36.07 -2.34
N ASN A 114 -9.50 -37.32 -1.87
CA ASN A 114 -10.40 -38.45 -2.20
C ASN A 114 -11.89 -38.16 -1.92
N ASN A 115 -12.19 -37.15 -1.09
CA ASN A 115 -13.55 -36.70 -0.75
C ASN A 115 -14.10 -35.55 -1.64
N ARG A 116 -13.57 -35.34 -2.86
CA ARG A 116 -14.00 -34.28 -3.80
C ARG A 116 -13.87 -32.83 -3.28
N ARG A 117 -13.18 -32.60 -2.16
CA ARG A 117 -12.77 -31.25 -1.74
C ARG A 117 -11.45 -30.91 -2.44
N ASN A 118 -11.46 -29.80 -3.17
CA ASN A 118 -10.23 -29.20 -3.63
C ASN A 118 -9.58 -28.54 -2.41
N VAL A 119 -8.25 -28.51 -2.36
CA VAL A 119 -7.54 -27.64 -1.43
C VAL A 119 -6.89 -26.57 -2.29
N ILE A 120 -7.33 -25.33 -2.11
CA ILE A 120 -6.70 -24.18 -2.77
C ILE A 120 -5.52 -23.72 -1.94
N ASN A 121 -4.37 -23.53 -2.60
CA ASN A 121 -3.28 -22.81 -1.97
C ASN A 121 -3.65 -21.31 -1.94
N GLN A 122 -3.98 -20.81 -0.76
CA GLN A 122 -4.39 -19.41 -0.57
C GLN A 122 -3.24 -18.43 -0.83
N LEU A 123 -1.99 -18.91 -0.94
CA LEU A 123 -0.77 -18.12 -1.15
C LEU A 123 -0.67 -16.86 -0.26
N PRO A 124 -1.06 -16.90 1.04
CA PRO A 124 -0.94 -15.73 1.88
C PRO A 124 0.54 -15.43 2.10
N ILE A 125 0.86 -14.13 2.13
CA ILE A 125 2.19 -13.64 2.47
C ILE A 125 2.04 -12.73 3.66
N MET A 126 2.63 -13.12 4.79
CA MET A 126 2.56 -12.32 6.01
C MET A 126 3.27 -10.99 5.82
N ARG A 127 2.58 -9.87 6.05
CA ARG A 127 3.16 -8.54 5.88
C ARG A 127 4.01 -8.15 7.08
N THR A 128 5.09 -7.43 6.81
CA THR A 128 5.83 -6.75 7.88
C THR A 128 5.15 -5.41 8.20
N PHE A 129 5.42 -4.88 9.38
CA PHE A 129 4.90 -3.58 9.80
C PHE A 129 5.56 -2.47 8.97
N ILE A 130 4.74 -1.70 8.27
CA ILE A 130 5.14 -0.61 7.39
C ILE A 130 4.37 0.65 7.72
N ASN A 131 4.91 1.80 7.34
CA ASN A 131 4.17 3.05 7.30
C ASN A 131 3.15 3.02 6.14
N PRO A 132 1.86 3.26 6.37
CA PRO A 132 0.84 3.19 5.32
C PRO A 132 0.95 4.31 4.28
N HIS A 133 1.66 5.40 4.57
CA HIS A 133 1.85 6.53 3.65
C HIS A 133 3.12 6.43 2.83
N THR A 134 4.24 6.04 3.46
CA THR A 134 5.53 5.93 2.75
C THR A 134 5.77 4.54 2.18
N HIS A 135 5.01 3.54 2.63
CA HIS A 135 5.19 2.12 2.32
C HIS A 135 6.58 1.57 2.69
N LEU A 136 7.28 2.26 3.60
CA LEU A 136 8.57 1.82 4.12
C LEU A 136 8.39 1.12 5.48
N PRO A 137 9.24 0.13 5.80
CA PRO A 137 9.15 -0.58 7.07
C PRO A 137 9.43 0.33 8.26
N ILE A 138 8.79 0.05 9.39
CA ILE A 138 9.07 0.68 10.69
C ILE A 138 9.50 -0.41 11.66
N ILE A 139 10.66 -0.22 12.31
CA ILE A 139 10.99 -1.01 13.50
C ILE A 139 10.40 -0.29 14.70
N THR A 140 9.33 -0.84 15.27
CA THR A 140 8.64 -0.18 16.38
C THR A 140 9.51 -0.12 17.64
N GLY A 141 9.41 1.00 18.37
CA GLY A 141 10.08 1.21 19.63
C GLY A 141 9.64 0.19 20.68
N SER A 142 8.42 -0.33 20.58
CA SER A 142 7.93 -1.45 21.40
C SER A 142 8.66 -2.77 21.12
N ALA A 143 9.01 -3.07 19.86
CA ALA A 143 9.78 -4.26 19.50
C ALA A 143 11.22 -4.17 20.03
N ILE A 144 11.87 -3.00 19.85
CA ILE A 144 13.21 -2.72 20.37
C ILE A 144 13.19 -2.79 21.92
N LYS A 145 12.23 -2.11 22.55
CA LYS A 145 12.06 -2.10 24.01
C LYS A 145 11.76 -3.47 24.57
N GLY A 146 11.01 -4.32 23.87
CA GLY A 146 10.73 -5.70 24.27
C GLY A 146 11.99 -6.57 24.30
N ALA A 147 12.86 -6.43 23.29
CA ALA A 147 14.16 -7.10 23.25
C ALA A 147 15.07 -6.64 24.41
N ILE A 148 15.20 -5.32 24.60
CA ILE A 148 15.96 -4.73 25.72
C ILE A 148 15.39 -5.16 27.08
N ARG A 149 14.05 -5.15 27.25
CA ARG A 149 13.37 -5.60 28.47
C ARG A 149 13.76 -7.03 28.82
N THR A 150 13.86 -7.91 27.82
CA THR A 150 14.26 -9.31 28.03
C THR A 150 15.69 -9.39 28.56
N ALA A 151 16.63 -8.64 27.97
CA ALA A 151 18.02 -8.58 28.42
C ALA A 151 18.15 -8.02 29.85
N ILE A 152 17.43 -6.93 30.17
CA ILE A 152 17.39 -6.36 31.53
C ILE A 152 16.87 -7.39 32.54
N LEU A 153 15.74 -8.03 32.24
CA LEU A 153 15.17 -9.06 33.12
C LEU A 153 16.13 -10.24 33.31
N ASN A 154 16.89 -10.62 32.27
CA ASN A 154 17.88 -11.68 32.37
C ASN A 154 19.01 -11.30 33.34
N GLY A 155 19.57 -10.10 33.19
CA GLY A 155 20.58 -9.58 34.10
C GLY A 155 20.09 -9.49 35.54
N LEU A 156 18.84 -9.05 35.76
CA LEU A 156 18.22 -9.01 37.09
C LEU A 156 18.00 -10.41 37.68
N ALA A 157 17.58 -11.39 36.87
CA ALA A 157 17.40 -12.77 37.31
C ALA A 157 18.74 -13.40 37.76
N ILE A 158 19.81 -13.16 37.00
CA ILE A 158 21.17 -13.61 37.36
C ILE A 158 21.62 -12.95 38.66
N LYS A 159 21.45 -11.63 38.80
CA LYS A 159 21.77 -10.88 40.04
C LYS A 159 20.96 -11.37 41.25
N ALA A 160 19.73 -11.83 41.04
CA ALA A 160 18.88 -12.43 42.06
C ALA A 160 19.26 -13.88 42.40
N GLY A 161 20.27 -14.46 41.73
CA GLY A 161 20.74 -15.82 42.00
C GLY A 161 19.86 -16.92 41.42
N LEU A 162 18.97 -16.61 40.47
CA LEU A 162 18.12 -17.62 39.83
C LEU A 162 18.92 -18.40 38.79
N ARG A 163 19.10 -19.70 39.03
CA ARG A 163 19.99 -20.58 38.26
C ARG A 163 19.25 -21.72 37.56
N ARG A 164 18.04 -22.05 37.99
CA ARG A 164 17.25 -23.17 37.45
C ARG A 164 15.76 -22.83 37.46
N PRO A 165 14.93 -23.47 36.62
CA PRO A 165 13.50 -23.18 36.58
C PRO A 165 12.80 -23.34 37.94
N GLN A 166 13.28 -24.25 38.78
CA GLN A 166 12.74 -24.51 40.12
C GLN A 166 12.91 -23.32 41.07
N ASP A 167 13.86 -22.42 40.79
CA ASP A 167 14.07 -21.20 41.60
C ASP A 167 12.93 -20.18 41.37
N VAL A 168 12.09 -20.38 40.34
CA VAL A 168 10.97 -19.52 39.99
C VAL A 168 9.67 -20.07 40.57
N THR A 169 9.25 -19.55 41.73
CA THR A 169 8.01 -19.95 42.40
C THR A 169 6.75 -19.38 41.73
N MET A 170 6.83 -18.16 41.21
CA MET A 170 5.69 -17.44 40.61
C MET A 170 6.02 -16.93 39.19
N PRO A 171 6.03 -17.80 38.16
CA PRO A 171 6.44 -17.43 36.80
C PRO A 171 5.68 -16.23 36.22
N LYS A 172 4.37 -16.14 36.49
CA LYS A 172 3.52 -15.03 36.01
C LYS A 172 3.87 -13.68 36.64
N LYS A 173 4.44 -13.67 37.84
CA LYS A 173 4.86 -12.45 38.57
C LYS A 173 6.36 -12.20 38.48
N LEU A 174 7.13 -13.07 37.83
CA LEU A 174 8.59 -13.00 37.83
C LEU A 174 9.12 -11.64 37.36
N ALA A 175 8.60 -11.12 36.24
CA ALA A 175 9.04 -9.82 35.72
C ALA A 175 8.78 -8.67 36.71
N ASN A 176 7.60 -8.65 37.32
CA ASN A 176 7.21 -7.69 38.35
C ASN A 176 8.12 -7.79 39.59
N ASN A 177 8.41 -9.01 40.03
CA ASN A 177 9.27 -9.27 41.20
C ASN A 177 10.71 -8.82 40.96
N LEU A 178 11.25 -9.03 39.74
CA LEU A 178 12.60 -8.63 39.37
C LEU A 178 12.73 -7.10 39.27
N LEU A 179 11.74 -6.45 38.64
CA LEU A 179 11.69 -5.00 38.46
C LEU A 179 11.12 -4.26 39.69
N LYS A 180 10.64 -4.99 40.72
CA LYS A 180 10.10 -4.46 41.98
C LYS A 180 8.95 -3.46 41.78
N PHE A 181 7.93 -3.85 41.01
CA PHE A 181 6.70 -3.07 40.82
C PHE A 181 5.45 -3.96 40.88
N ASP A 182 4.32 -3.38 41.28
CA ASP A 182 3.03 -4.08 41.36
C ASP A 182 2.02 -3.60 40.30
N ASN A 183 2.13 -2.34 39.87
CA ASN A 183 1.24 -1.72 38.88
C ASN A 183 2.06 -1.15 37.70
N PRO A 184 1.58 -1.20 36.44
CA PRO A 184 2.22 -0.55 35.29
C PRO A 184 2.63 0.92 35.50
N THR A 185 1.90 1.66 36.34
CA THR A 185 2.24 3.06 36.69
C THR A 185 3.54 3.19 37.49
N THR A 186 3.92 2.14 38.21
CA THR A 186 5.14 2.01 39.01
C THR A 186 6.22 1.17 38.33
N ASP A 187 6.00 0.71 37.08
CA ASP A 187 7.04 -0.04 36.34
C ASP A 187 8.22 0.91 36.03
N PRO A 188 9.43 0.63 36.54
CA PRO A 188 10.57 1.50 36.32
C PRO A 188 10.91 1.64 34.83
N LEU A 189 10.60 0.65 33.98
CA LEU A 189 10.80 0.74 32.52
C LEU A 189 9.99 1.87 31.86
N LYS A 190 9.06 2.53 32.56
CA LYS A 190 8.45 3.77 32.08
C LYS A 190 9.48 4.89 31.86
N LEU A 191 10.60 4.88 32.58
CA LEU A 191 11.69 5.85 32.46
C LEU A 191 12.58 5.63 31.24
N LEU A 192 12.56 4.43 30.66
CA LEU A 192 13.23 4.12 29.39
C LEU A 192 12.26 4.35 28.22
N LYS A 193 12.48 5.40 27.43
CA LYS A 193 11.70 5.68 26.21
C LYS A 193 12.51 5.29 24.98
N ILE A 194 11.86 4.64 24.03
CA ILE A 194 12.45 4.24 22.75
C ILE A 194 11.45 4.69 21.69
N SER A 195 11.88 5.55 20.77
CA SER A 195 11.03 5.96 19.64
C SER A 195 10.91 4.82 18.64
N ASP A 196 9.91 4.89 17.77
CA ASP A 196 9.91 4.08 16.55
C ASP A 196 11.13 4.45 15.69
N ALA A 197 11.65 3.47 14.95
CA ALA A 197 12.77 3.64 14.04
C ALA A 197 12.25 3.65 12.61
N GLU A 198 12.43 4.79 11.94
CA GLU A 198 12.02 5.00 10.56
C GLU A 198 13.09 4.51 9.60
N TYR A 199 12.68 3.90 8.49
CA TYR A 199 13.61 3.41 7.48
C TYR A 199 14.19 4.57 6.66
N HIS A 200 15.51 4.64 6.63
CA HIS A 200 16.28 5.54 5.77
C HIS A 200 17.54 4.83 5.31
N ASN A 201 17.62 4.42 4.04
CA ASN A 201 18.81 3.82 3.47
C ASN A 201 19.45 4.75 2.44
N THR A 202 20.71 5.14 2.66
CA THR A 202 21.45 6.07 1.80
C THR A 202 21.57 5.57 0.36
N ASP A 203 21.65 4.26 0.17
CA ASP A 203 21.84 3.64 -1.14
C ASP A 203 20.50 3.37 -1.84
N GLN A 204 19.36 3.73 -1.21
CA GLN A 204 17.98 3.54 -1.70
C GLN A 204 17.65 2.09 -2.08
N LEU A 205 18.30 1.13 -1.44
CA LEU A 205 18.05 -0.29 -1.68
C LEU A 205 16.60 -0.65 -1.35
N PRO A 206 16.02 -1.70 -1.98
CA PRO A 206 14.70 -2.21 -1.59
C PRO A 206 14.65 -2.46 -0.07
N ALA A 207 13.65 -1.91 0.58
CA ALA A 207 13.54 -1.93 2.03
C ALA A 207 13.09 -3.30 2.55
N THR A 208 12.20 -3.95 1.79
CA THR A 208 11.64 -5.26 2.10
C THR A 208 11.80 -6.22 0.93
N GLU A 209 11.65 -7.51 1.21
CA GLU A 209 11.67 -8.61 0.24
C GLU A 209 10.70 -9.72 0.68
N ILE A 210 10.17 -10.47 -0.28
CA ILE A 210 9.35 -11.65 -0.01
C ILE A 210 10.24 -12.88 0.06
N VAL A 211 10.23 -13.58 1.20
CA VAL A 211 11.06 -14.76 1.47
C VAL A 211 10.25 -15.88 2.11
N PHE A 212 10.81 -17.08 2.10
CA PHE A 212 10.31 -18.19 2.89
C PHE A 212 10.93 -18.20 4.29
N ALA A 213 10.15 -18.58 5.30
CA ALA A 213 10.67 -19.01 6.60
C ALA A 213 10.59 -20.54 6.73
N VAL A 214 11.70 -21.20 6.43
CA VAL A 214 11.81 -22.66 6.49
C VAL A 214 12.17 -23.11 7.91
N SER A 215 11.58 -24.22 8.37
CA SER A 215 11.94 -24.81 9.66
C SER A 215 13.13 -25.74 9.50
N LYS A 216 14.15 -25.60 10.36
CA LYS A 216 15.31 -26.48 10.45
C LYS A 216 15.51 -26.96 11.88
N ARG A 217 15.99 -28.19 12.05
CA ARG A 217 16.31 -28.72 13.38
C ARG A 217 17.64 -28.19 13.84
N ARG A 218 17.77 -27.82 15.12
CA ARG A 218 19.07 -27.41 15.67
C ARG A 218 20.07 -28.56 15.81
N ILE A 219 19.57 -29.79 15.94
CA ILE A 219 20.39 -31.00 16.12
C ILE A 219 19.93 -32.06 15.10
N ALA A 220 20.89 -32.64 14.38
CA ALA A 220 20.67 -33.74 13.46
C ALA A 220 20.03 -34.95 14.18
N LYS A 221 19.04 -35.57 13.54
CA LYS A 221 18.53 -36.89 13.95
C LYS A 221 18.55 -37.83 12.76
N ALA A 222 19.14 -39.00 12.94
CA ALA A 222 19.19 -40.04 11.93
C ALA A 222 17.78 -40.32 11.35
N GLY A 223 17.68 -40.36 10.02
CA GLY A 223 16.46 -40.70 9.30
C GLY A 223 15.33 -39.66 9.34
N LYS A 224 15.56 -38.42 9.83
CA LYS A 224 14.55 -37.36 9.83
C LYS A 224 15.10 -36.07 9.21
N THR A 225 14.66 -35.76 8.00
CA THR A 225 14.82 -34.43 7.40
C THR A 225 13.85 -33.44 8.07
N ALA A 226 14.22 -32.15 8.08
CA ALA A 226 13.48 -31.08 8.73
C ALA A 226 12.01 -31.01 8.26
N GLY A 227 11.08 -30.59 9.12
CA GLY A 227 9.66 -30.64 8.74
C GLY A 227 8.73 -29.86 9.65
N GLY A 228 8.91 -28.55 9.73
CA GLY A 228 7.86 -27.62 10.17
C GLY A 228 7.26 -26.90 8.95
N PRO A 229 5.99 -26.45 8.99
CA PRO A 229 5.33 -25.83 7.84
C PRO A 229 6.08 -24.57 7.42
N THR A 230 6.41 -24.42 6.14
CA THR A 230 7.02 -23.21 5.59
C THR A 230 5.98 -22.09 5.58
N THR A 231 6.40 -20.88 5.99
CA THR A 231 5.57 -19.68 5.90
C THR A 231 6.16 -18.70 4.90
N ASN A 232 5.30 -18.01 4.16
CA ASN A 232 5.71 -16.95 3.24
C ASN A 232 5.52 -15.62 3.94
N LEU A 233 6.52 -14.74 3.85
CA LEU A 233 6.45 -13.45 4.52
C LEU A 233 7.24 -12.39 3.79
N GLU A 234 6.81 -11.15 3.98
CA GLU A 234 7.58 -9.96 3.72
C GLU A 234 8.54 -9.73 4.91
N ALA A 235 9.82 -9.57 4.65
CA ALA A 235 10.80 -9.18 5.66
C ALA A 235 11.46 -7.86 5.26
N VAL A 236 11.82 -7.05 6.25
CA VAL A 236 12.87 -6.04 6.08
C VAL A 236 14.12 -6.78 5.62
N SER A 237 14.69 -6.35 4.50
CA SER A 237 15.82 -7.03 3.90
C SER A 237 17.03 -7.05 4.83
N GLY A 238 17.79 -8.14 4.76
CA GLY A 238 19.10 -8.21 5.42
C GLY A 238 20.09 -7.22 4.80
N PHE A 239 21.21 -6.99 5.49
CA PHE A 239 22.35 -6.24 4.97
C PHE A 239 22.03 -4.79 4.64
N ARG A 240 21.30 -4.11 5.53
CA ARG A 240 21.04 -2.67 5.42
C ARG A 240 21.82 -1.94 6.50
N SER A 241 22.87 -1.21 6.09
CA SER A 241 23.73 -0.45 6.99
C SER A 241 23.02 0.82 7.44
N GLN A 242 23.00 1.05 8.76
CA GLN A 242 22.44 2.23 9.44
C GLN A 242 21.09 2.66 8.87
N SER A 243 20.26 1.69 8.52
CA SER A 243 19.07 1.93 7.71
C SER A 243 17.85 2.36 8.50
N PHE A 244 17.97 2.47 9.82
CA PHE A 244 16.95 3.07 10.66
C PHE A 244 17.58 4.00 11.69
N VAL A 245 16.87 5.06 12.03
CA VAL A 245 17.28 6.06 13.03
C VAL A 245 16.20 6.17 14.10
N PHE A 246 16.62 6.20 15.37
CA PHE A 246 15.71 6.32 16.51
C PHE A 246 16.43 6.87 17.75
N ASP A 247 15.64 7.24 18.76
CA ASP A 247 16.15 7.74 20.03
C ASP A 247 15.94 6.74 21.16
N ILE A 248 16.95 6.60 22.00
CA ILE A 248 16.87 5.96 23.31
C ILE A 248 16.98 7.06 24.36
N ARG A 249 15.98 7.15 25.25
CA ARG A 249 15.91 8.22 26.26
C ARG A 249 15.73 7.66 27.66
N PHE A 250 16.53 8.17 28.59
CA PHE A 250 16.40 7.94 30.02
C PHE A 250 15.80 9.17 30.68
N VAL A 251 14.63 9.00 31.30
CA VAL A 251 13.98 10.04 32.11
C VAL A 251 14.53 9.99 33.52
N ASN A 252 15.06 11.11 34.00
CA ASN A 252 15.61 11.21 35.34
C ASN A 252 14.47 11.41 36.36
N ASN A 253 14.03 10.31 36.98
CA ASN A 253 13.07 10.34 38.08
C ASN A 253 13.37 9.21 39.07
N PRO A 254 14.30 9.41 40.02
CA PRO A 254 14.72 8.39 40.98
C PRO A 254 13.57 7.82 41.82
N SER A 255 12.51 8.60 42.06
CA SER A 255 11.33 8.16 42.81
C SER A 255 10.54 7.04 42.09
N GLN A 256 10.69 6.92 40.77
CA GLN A 256 10.06 5.85 39.97
C GLN A 256 10.96 4.62 39.77
N ASP A 257 12.21 4.65 40.21
CA ASP A 257 13.09 3.47 40.28
C ASP A 257 13.91 3.46 41.58
N PRO A 258 13.25 3.43 42.77
CA PRO A 258 13.95 3.49 44.05
C PRO A 258 14.86 2.29 44.30
N ASN A 259 14.62 1.18 43.59
CA ASN A 259 15.37 -0.06 43.70
C ASN A 259 16.49 -0.20 42.66
N HIS A 260 16.73 0.86 41.87
CA HIS A 260 17.78 0.97 40.84
C HIS A 260 17.80 -0.27 39.91
N LYS A 261 16.65 -0.60 39.34
CA LYS A 261 16.46 -1.77 38.46
C LYS A 261 16.77 -1.49 37.01
N LEU A 262 16.77 -0.23 36.59
CA LEU A 262 17.19 0.15 35.25
C LEU A 262 18.71 0.31 35.15
N PRO A 263 19.26 0.17 33.92
CA PRO A 263 20.63 0.60 33.65
C PRO A 263 20.77 2.10 33.94
N LYS A 264 21.93 2.48 34.50
CA LYS A 264 22.23 3.85 34.91
C LYS A 264 22.41 4.79 33.72
N ASP A 265 22.94 4.26 32.62
CA ASP A 265 23.20 5.00 31.40
C ASP A 265 23.11 4.10 30.16
N ILE A 266 23.37 4.69 28.99
CA ILE A 266 23.33 3.98 27.72
C ILE A 266 24.44 2.92 27.59
N GLY A 267 25.60 3.13 28.24
CA GLY A 267 26.70 2.17 28.22
C GLY A 267 26.36 0.91 29.01
N GLU A 268 25.75 1.04 30.19
CA GLU A 268 25.25 -0.11 30.96
C GLU A 268 24.12 -0.85 30.21
N LEU A 269 23.23 -0.12 29.52
CA LEU A 269 22.20 -0.74 28.68
C LEU A 269 22.81 -1.55 27.54
N ALA A 270 23.78 -0.99 26.82
CA ALA A 270 24.49 -1.67 25.75
C ALA A 270 25.21 -2.92 26.27
N LYS A 271 25.87 -2.81 27.44
CA LYS A 271 26.51 -3.95 28.10
C LYS A 271 25.51 -5.07 28.41
N ILE A 272 24.37 -4.75 29.04
CA ILE A 272 23.33 -5.73 29.37
C ILE A 272 22.81 -6.43 28.12
N CYS A 273 22.58 -5.69 27.03
CA CYS A 273 22.17 -6.27 25.76
C CYS A 273 23.24 -7.21 25.19
N ASN A 274 24.51 -6.81 25.21
CA ASN A 274 25.61 -7.62 24.69
C ASN A 274 25.86 -8.88 25.53
N ASP A 275 25.82 -8.76 26.86
CA ASP A 275 25.92 -9.90 27.78
C ASP A 275 24.85 -10.97 27.50
N TYR A 276 23.66 -10.55 27.05
CA TYR A 276 22.56 -11.47 26.73
C TYR A 276 22.57 -11.97 25.28
N TYR A 277 22.81 -11.10 24.29
CA TYR A 277 22.63 -11.43 22.87
C TYR A 277 23.90 -11.95 22.19
N LEU A 278 25.10 -11.49 22.57
CA LEU A 278 26.34 -11.91 21.91
C LEU A 278 26.63 -13.42 22.10
N PRO A 279 26.50 -14.01 23.31
CA PRO A 279 26.68 -15.46 23.47
C PRO A 279 25.66 -16.28 22.66
N LYS A 280 24.43 -15.76 22.50
CA LYS A 280 23.38 -16.42 21.72
C LYS A 280 23.63 -16.37 20.22
N LEU A 281 24.17 -15.25 19.72
CA LEU A 281 24.60 -15.12 18.33
C LEU A 281 25.72 -16.13 18.05
N ASN A 282 26.79 -16.12 18.85
CA ASN A 282 27.92 -17.02 18.68
C ASN A 282 27.48 -18.49 18.72
N LYS A 283 26.64 -18.86 19.70
CA LYS A 283 26.08 -20.20 19.80
C LYS A 283 25.27 -20.58 18.56
N GLU A 284 24.39 -19.69 18.09
CA GLU A 284 23.56 -19.99 16.92
C GLU A 284 24.38 -20.09 15.63
N LEU A 285 25.39 -19.23 15.44
CA LEU A 285 26.29 -19.33 14.30
C LEU A 285 27.01 -20.68 14.31
N LEU A 286 27.57 -21.09 15.45
CA LEU A 286 28.26 -22.37 15.59
C LEU A 286 27.32 -23.56 15.29
N GLU A 287 26.19 -23.66 16.00
CA GLU A 287 25.26 -24.79 15.86
C GLU A 287 24.72 -24.96 14.44
N LEU A 288 24.41 -23.86 13.76
CA LEU A 288 23.79 -23.90 12.44
C LEU A 288 24.81 -24.02 11.30
N ASP A 289 26.04 -23.55 11.51
CA ASP A 289 27.16 -23.74 10.59
C ASP A 289 27.66 -25.19 10.62
N GLU A 290 27.73 -25.82 11.80
CA GLU A 290 28.02 -27.26 11.93
C GLU A 290 27.01 -28.14 11.17
N MET A 291 25.76 -27.67 11.06
CA MET A 291 24.70 -28.33 10.27
C MET A 291 24.74 -27.97 8.77
N ASN A 292 25.68 -27.12 8.35
CA ASN A 292 25.82 -26.57 6.99
C ASN A 292 24.57 -25.84 6.47
N TYR A 293 23.78 -25.23 7.37
CA TYR A 293 22.57 -24.54 6.96
C TYR A 293 22.82 -23.11 6.48
N LEU A 294 23.76 -22.43 7.11
CA LEU A 294 23.95 -21.00 6.90
C LEU A 294 24.75 -20.70 5.62
N ASP A 295 24.55 -19.50 5.09
CA ASP A 295 25.45 -18.95 4.08
C ASP A 295 26.87 -18.79 4.65
N GLY A 296 27.84 -19.44 4.03
CA GLY A 296 29.22 -19.44 4.52
C GLY A 296 29.93 -18.09 4.40
N ALA A 297 29.57 -17.24 3.44
CA ALA A 297 30.13 -15.89 3.33
C ALA A 297 29.59 -14.99 4.46
N PHE A 298 28.31 -15.14 4.79
CA PHE A 298 27.70 -14.49 5.95
C PHE A 298 28.38 -14.90 7.25
N VAL A 299 28.55 -16.21 7.51
CA VAL A 299 29.17 -16.72 8.75
C VAL A 299 30.60 -16.21 8.90
N ARG A 300 31.45 -16.41 7.88
CA ARG A 300 32.87 -15.99 7.93
C ARG A 300 33.01 -14.48 8.11
N GLY A 301 32.25 -13.70 7.34
CA GLY A 301 32.32 -12.23 7.44
C GLY A 301 31.84 -11.70 8.78
N LEU A 302 30.76 -12.27 9.35
CA LEU A 302 30.29 -11.88 10.67
C LEU A 302 31.27 -12.29 11.78
N GLN A 303 31.87 -13.49 11.69
CA GLN A 303 32.93 -13.90 12.63
C GLN A 303 34.14 -12.96 12.55
N GLN A 304 34.56 -12.55 11.35
CA GLN A 304 35.64 -11.58 11.19
C GLN A 304 35.31 -10.23 11.85
N LEU A 305 34.10 -9.72 11.66
CA LEU A 305 33.64 -8.48 12.31
C LEU A 305 33.63 -8.61 13.84
N LEU A 306 33.12 -9.73 14.36
CA LEU A 306 33.05 -10.01 15.80
C LEU A 306 34.44 -10.17 16.43
N ASN A 307 35.44 -10.64 15.67
CA ASN A 307 36.84 -10.71 16.10
C ASN A 307 37.61 -9.40 15.84
N GLY A 308 37.00 -8.44 15.12
CA GLY A 308 37.59 -7.17 14.69
C GLY A 308 36.83 -5.96 15.23
N GLN A 309 36.56 -4.99 14.35
CA GLN A 309 36.02 -3.68 14.74
C GLN A 309 34.67 -3.76 15.47
N LEU A 310 33.76 -4.62 15.03
CA LEU A 310 32.46 -4.77 15.69
C LEU A 310 32.64 -5.34 17.10
N GLY A 311 33.45 -6.38 17.27
CA GLY A 311 33.75 -6.95 18.60
C GLY A 311 34.29 -5.92 19.60
N GLN A 312 35.24 -5.09 19.17
CA GLN A 312 35.79 -4.01 19.98
C GLN A 312 34.71 -2.98 20.36
N ALA A 313 33.85 -2.59 19.42
CA ALA A 313 32.75 -1.65 19.68
C ALA A 313 31.73 -2.20 20.67
N LEU A 314 31.42 -3.51 20.61
CA LEU A 314 30.54 -4.20 21.56
C LEU A 314 31.17 -4.24 22.97
N GLN A 315 32.46 -4.54 23.08
CA GLN A 315 33.20 -4.55 24.36
C GLN A 315 33.28 -3.15 24.99
N GLN A 316 33.43 -2.12 24.16
CA GLN A 316 33.44 -0.71 24.59
C GLN A 316 32.03 -0.15 24.83
N ASN A 317 30.98 -0.95 24.66
CA ASN A 317 29.57 -0.55 24.81
C ASN A 317 29.17 0.64 23.91
N LYS A 318 29.83 0.79 22.77
CA LYS A 318 29.50 1.81 21.74
C LYS A 318 28.46 1.29 20.74
N ALA A 319 28.31 -0.02 20.66
CA ALA A 319 27.26 -0.69 19.90
C ALA A 319 26.69 -1.84 20.73
N PHE A 320 25.49 -2.30 20.38
CA PHE A 320 24.95 -3.54 20.95
C PHE A 320 24.11 -4.35 19.98
N LEU A 321 24.03 -5.66 20.24
CA LEU A 321 23.24 -6.60 19.46
C LEU A 321 21.82 -6.72 20.01
N LEU A 322 20.85 -6.88 19.11
CA LEU A 322 19.49 -7.34 19.43
C LEU A 322 19.06 -8.42 18.45
N ARG A 323 18.06 -9.22 18.86
CA ARG A 323 17.32 -10.09 17.95
C ARG A 323 15.83 -9.77 17.94
N LEU A 324 15.36 -9.22 16.82
CA LEU A 324 14.02 -8.67 16.66
C LEU A 324 13.11 -9.60 15.85
N GLY A 325 11.80 -9.36 15.92
CA GLY A 325 10.82 -9.98 15.02
C GLY A 325 10.16 -11.27 15.50
N LYS A 326 9.26 -11.80 14.65
CA LYS A 326 8.49 -13.03 14.90
C LYS A 326 9.39 -14.25 15.06
N HIS A 327 10.39 -14.37 14.21
CA HIS A 327 11.27 -15.54 14.09
C HIS A 327 12.54 -15.46 14.95
N SER A 328 12.62 -14.54 15.92
CA SER A 328 13.73 -14.54 16.89
C SER A 328 13.72 -15.75 17.83
N GLY A 329 12.62 -16.51 17.88
CA GLY A 329 12.49 -17.76 18.64
C GLY A 329 12.31 -17.56 20.15
N ALA A 330 11.73 -18.56 20.81
CA ALA A 330 11.49 -18.52 22.25
C ALA A 330 12.78 -18.35 23.07
N TYR A 331 13.89 -18.90 22.58
CA TYR A 331 15.22 -18.81 23.21
C TYR A 331 15.73 -17.37 23.42
N ASN A 332 15.32 -16.43 22.56
CA ASN A 332 15.71 -15.02 22.64
C ASN A 332 14.66 -14.14 23.33
N LYS A 333 13.49 -14.70 23.67
CA LYS A 333 12.35 -14.02 24.31
C LYS A 333 12.10 -14.50 25.75
N THR A 334 13.04 -15.21 26.34
CA THR A 334 12.92 -15.85 27.66
C THR A 334 14.22 -15.71 28.44
N LEU A 335 14.19 -15.93 29.75
CA LEU A 335 15.35 -15.71 30.62
C LEU A 335 16.25 -16.96 30.68
N ASP A 336 17.56 -16.76 30.63
CA ASP A 336 18.58 -17.81 30.68
C ASP A 336 18.50 -18.58 31.99
N ASN A 337 18.89 -19.86 31.93
CA ASN A 337 18.94 -20.82 33.04
C ASN A 337 17.60 -21.18 33.70
N ILE A 338 16.58 -20.34 33.59
CA ILE A 338 15.28 -20.52 34.27
C ILE A 338 14.10 -20.76 33.32
N ARG A 339 14.34 -20.84 32.00
CA ARG A 339 13.26 -21.08 31.03
C ARG A 339 12.78 -22.53 30.98
N GLN A 340 11.48 -22.69 30.77
CA GLN A 340 10.84 -23.95 30.41
C GLN A 340 9.90 -23.71 29.21
N ILE A 341 10.32 -24.18 28.04
CA ILE A 341 9.56 -24.03 26.80
C ILE A 341 8.72 -25.29 26.62
N TYR A 342 7.41 -25.18 26.88
CA TYR A 342 6.48 -26.28 26.67
C TYR A 342 6.23 -26.52 25.18
N ILE A 343 6.41 -27.76 24.73
CA ILE A 343 6.14 -28.21 23.36
C ILE A 343 4.88 -29.09 23.38
N PRO A 344 3.72 -28.56 22.98
CA PRO A 344 2.44 -29.27 23.06
C PRO A 344 2.45 -30.61 22.30
N GLN A 345 3.07 -30.66 21.13
CA GLN A 345 3.12 -31.84 20.27
C GLN A 345 3.83 -33.03 20.93
N HIS A 346 4.72 -32.75 21.89
CA HIS A 346 5.51 -33.77 22.60
C HIS A 346 5.19 -33.82 24.09
N LYS A 347 4.22 -33.03 24.57
CA LYS A 347 3.83 -32.87 25.98
C LYS A 347 5.04 -32.77 26.92
N LYS A 348 6.07 -32.02 26.51
CA LYS A 348 7.32 -31.90 27.27
C LYS A 348 7.83 -30.47 27.31
N SER A 349 8.53 -30.13 28.37
CA SER A 349 9.25 -28.86 28.51
C SER A 349 10.72 -29.05 28.18
N VAL A 350 11.28 -28.11 27.41
CA VAL A 350 12.71 -28.09 27.05
C VAL A 350 13.32 -26.74 27.40
N SER A 351 14.63 -26.70 27.60
CA SER A 351 15.36 -25.45 27.78
C SER A 351 15.54 -24.69 26.46
N GLU A 352 15.49 -25.38 25.32
CA GLU A 352 15.74 -24.78 24.01
C GLU A 352 14.81 -25.37 22.94
N PRO A 353 14.31 -24.54 22.01
CA PRO A 353 13.44 -25.02 20.95
C PRO A 353 14.22 -25.96 20.02
N PRO A 354 13.66 -27.12 19.65
CA PRO A 354 14.35 -28.11 18.81
C PRO A 354 14.51 -27.65 17.35
N GLU A 355 13.77 -26.61 16.95
CA GLU A 355 13.76 -26.08 15.60
C GLU A 355 14.01 -24.57 15.60
N VAL A 356 14.56 -24.09 14.49
CA VAL A 356 14.82 -22.69 14.17
C VAL A 356 14.20 -22.35 12.82
N ARG A 357 13.78 -21.10 12.67
CA ARG A 357 13.27 -20.56 11.40
C ARG A 357 14.37 -19.79 10.70
N LEU A 358 14.63 -20.14 9.45
CA LEU A 358 15.66 -19.52 8.61
C LEU A 358 15.06 -19.00 7.31
N ALA A 359 15.62 -17.92 6.79
CA ALA A 359 15.22 -17.30 5.54
C ALA A 359 15.75 -18.12 4.36
N ALA A 360 14.86 -18.49 3.46
CA ALA A 360 15.17 -19.15 2.20
C ALA A 360 14.67 -18.32 1.02
N THR A 361 15.45 -18.33 -0.06
CA THR A 361 15.18 -17.54 -1.27
C THR A 361 15.00 -18.42 -2.52
N THR A 362 15.57 -19.63 -2.54
CA THR A 362 15.56 -20.47 -3.75
C THR A 362 14.47 -21.53 -3.74
N SER A 363 14.01 -21.99 -2.57
CA SER A 363 12.95 -22.98 -2.46
C SER A 363 12.36 -23.07 -1.04
N SER A 364 11.10 -23.45 -0.92
CA SER A 364 10.46 -23.79 0.36
C SER A 364 11.07 -25.02 1.06
N GLN A 365 11.90 -25.78 0.37
CA GLN A 365 12.64 -26.95 0.88
C GLN A 365 14.15 -26.70 0.98
N GLN A 366 14.62 -25.47 0.71
CA GLN A 366 16.05 -25.11 0.72
C GLN A 366 16.73 -25.60 2.01
N ALA A 367 17.86 -26.29 1.86
CA ALA A 367 18.57 -26.94 2.97
C ALA A 367 19.79 -26.16 3.46
N VAL A 368 20.46 -25.45 2.57
CA VAL A 368 21.76 -24.78 2.79
C VAL A 368 21.69 -23.33 2.29
N ASN A 369 22.73 -22.53 2.56
CA ASN A 369 22.80 -21.12 2.16
C ASN A 369 21.61 -20.29 2.66
N LEU A 370 21.19 -20.55 3.89
CA LEU A 370 20.08 -19.87 4.55
C LEU A 370 20.62 -18.72 5.42
N LEU A 371 19.75 -17.77 5.74
CA LEU A 371 20.07 -16.70 6.69
C LEU A 371 19.23 -16.85 7.97
N PRO A 372 19.79 -16.55 9.16
CA PRO A 372 18.98 -16.45 10.37
C PRO A 372 18.05 -15.24 10.27
N PHE A 373 16.94 -15.24 11.00
CA PHE A 373 16.09 -14.04 11.11
C PHE A 373 16.44 -13.20 12.34
N GLY A 374 16.33 -11.87 12.16
CA GLY A 374 16.14 -10.91 13.24
C GLY A 374 17.40 -10.30 13.82
N TRP A 375 18.60 -10.64 13.36
CA TRP A 375 19.83 -10.11 13.94
C TRP A 375 20.10 -8.68 13.46
N VAL A 376 20.29 -7.77 14.41
CA VAL A 376 20.55 -6.36 14.15
C VAL A 376 21.66 -5.84 15.07
N VAL A 377 22.39 -4.83 14.59
CA VAL A 377 23.36 -4.05 15.37
C VAL A 377 22.78 -2.67 15.59
N ILE A 378 22.85 -2.20 16.84
CA ILE A 378 22.53 -0.82 17.21
C ILE A 378 23.85 -0.07 17.43
N GLU A 379 24.06 1.02 16.70
CA GLU A 379 25.22 1.90 16.82
C GLU A 379 24.81 3.18 17.56
N LEU A 380 25.56 3.57 18.60
CA LEU A 380 25.23 4.70 19.48
C LEU A 380 25.99 5.96 19.09
N ASN A 381 25.36 7.14 19.25
CA ASN A 381 26.00 8.45 19.08
C ASN A 381 26.75 8.61 17.73
N GLU A 382 26.16 8.08 16.66
CA GLU A 382 26.67 8.25 15.28
C GLU A 382 28.11 7.73 15.08
N ILE A 383 28.51 6.68 15.82
CA ILE A 383 29.77 5.99 15.54
C ILE A 383 29.81 5.45 14.10
N SER A 384 31.00 5.39 13.52
CA SER A 384 31.21 4.84 12.18
C SER A 384 31.94 3.50 12.26
N LEU A 385 31.21 2.41 12.06
CA LEU A 385 31.78 1.07 11.92
C LEU A 385 32.04 0.76 10.43
N GLN A 386 33.13 1.29 9.89
CA GLN A 386 33.47 1.17 8.46
C GLN A 386 33.57 -0.28 7.96
N GLU A 387 34.11 -1.20 8.75
CA GLU A 387 34.21 -2.62 8.37
C GLU A 387 32.81 -3.25 8.28
N LEU A 388 31.93 -2.93 9.24
CA LEU A 388 30.53 -3.38 9.23
C LEU A 388 29.81 -2.83 7.99
N GLY A 389 29.90 -1.52 7.72
CA GLY A 389 29.29 -0.90 6.55
C GLY A 389 29.79 -1.51 5.24
N THR A 390 31.09 -1.79 5.15
CA THR A 390 31.70 -2.44 3.97
C THR A 390 31.18 -3.88 3.80
N PHE A 391 31.14 -4.66 4.88
CA PHE A 391 30.60 -6.03 4.87
C PHE A 391 29.14 -6.04 4.43
N LEU A 392 28.27 -5.21 5.02
CA LEU A 392 26.86 -5.14 4.66
C LEU A 392 26.66 -4.71 3.20
N LYS A 393 27.47 -3.78 2.71
CA LYS A 393 27.47 -3.38 1.30
C LYS A 393 27.88 -4.53 0.37
N GLN A 394 28.89 -5.30 0.73
CA GLN A 394 29.32 -6.48 -0.05
C GLN A 394 28.26 -7.57 -0.05
N GLN A 395 27.65 -7.88 1.09
CA GLN A 395 26.54 -8.83 1.18
C GLN A 395 25.34 -8.35 0.36
N ALA A 396 24.95 -7.08 0.47
CA ALA A 396 23.88 -6.51 -0.33
C ALA A 396 24.14 -6.64 -1.85
N LYS A 397 25.39 -6.48 -2.30
CA LYS A 397 25.79 -6.73 -3.70
C LYS A 397 25.67 -8.21 -4.08
N GLN A 398 26.16 -9.13 -3.24
CA GLN A 398 26.08 -10.57 -3.48
C GLN A 398 24.63 -11.06 -3.58
N HIS A 399 23.72 -10.41 -2.84
CA HIS A 399 22.28 -10.66 -2.87
C HIS A 399 21.52 -9.77 -3.88
N ASN A 400 22.21 -9.22 -4.90
CA ASN A 400 21.64 -8.44 -6.01
C ASN A 400 20.85 -7.18 -5.63
N ALA A 401 20.99 -6.65 -4.41
CA ALA A 401 20.18 -5.53 -3.93
C ALA A 401 20.32 -4.26 -4.78
N TYR A 402 21.50 -4.00 -5.35
CA TYR A 402 21.75 -2.83 -6.21
C TYR A 402 21.10 -2.95 -7.59
N GLN A 403 21.05 -4.17 -8.16
CA GLN A 403 20.30 -4.39 -9.41
C GLN A 403 18.80 -4.21 -9.14
N LEU A 404 18.31 -4.77 -8.03
CA LEU A 404 16.91 -4.62 -7.62
C LEU A 404 16.54 -3.16 -7.35
N ARG A 405 17.46 -2.35 -6.81
CA ARG A 405 17.27 -0.90 -6.63
C ARG A 405 16.97 -0.21 -7.95
N ASP A 406 17.80 -0.46 -8.97
CA ASP A 406 17.65 0.24 -10.26
C ASP A 406 16.31 -0.12 -10.90
N THR A 407 15.89 -1.39 -10.81
CA THR A 407 14.54 -1.82 -11.22
C THR A 407 13.43 -1.16 -10.41
N LEU A 408 13.58 -1.05 -9.08
CA LEU A 408 12.58 -0.39 -8.22
C LEU A 408 12.41 1.09 -8.54
N ILE A 409 13.50 1.81 -8.83
CA ILE A 409 13.45 3.21 -9.25
C ILE A 409 12.67 3.34 -10.55
N ASN A 410 12.92 2.47 -11.53
CA ASN A 410 12.20 2.46 -12.79
C ASN A 410 10.70 2.20 -12.58
N PHE A 411 10.32 1.24 -11.72
CA PHE A 411 8.92 0.99 -11.40
C PHE A 411 8.24 2.20 -10.77
N LYS A 412 8.88 2.85 -9.79
CA LYS A 412 8.33 4.06 -9.16
C LYS A 412 8.09 5.17 -10.17
N GLN A 413 9.03 5.38 -11.09
CA GLN A 413 8.90 6.38 -12.16
C GLN A 413 7.76 6.03 -13.12
N GLN A 414 7.66 4.78 -13.56
CA GLN A 414 6.58 4.31 -14.44
C GLN A 414 5.21 4.43 -13.80
N GLN A 415 5.07 3.98 -12.54
CA GLN A 415 3.82 4.05 -11.78
C GLN A 415 3.39 5.50 -11.55
N THR A 416 4.31 6.39 -11.17
CA THR A 416 4.02 7.81 -10.98
C THR A 416 3.57 8.47 -12.28
N THR A 417 4.26 8.19 -13.38
CA THR A 417 3.91 8.74 -14.72
C THR A 417 2.54 8.25 -15.15
N GLN A 418 2.25 6.96 -14.95
CA GLN A 418 0.97 6.38 -15.32
C GLN A 418 -0.18 6.94 -14.47
N GLN A 419 0.01 7.11 -13.16
CA GLN A 419 -0.99 7.74 -12.28
C GLN A 419 -1.25 9.20 -12.69
N ALA A 420 -0.21 9.97 -12.97
CA ALA A 420 -0.35 11.35 -13.45
C ALA A 420 -1.14 11.42 -14.77
N LYS A 421 -0.87 10.49 -15.70
CA LYS A 421 -1.60 10.39 -16.97
C LYS A 421 -3.08 10.09 -16.75
N LEU A 422 -3.42 9.14 -15.87
CA LEU A 422 -4.81 8.82 -15.55
C LEU A 422 -5.53 9.99 -14.87
N GLU A 423 -4.85 10.67 -13.95
CA GLU A 423 -5.44 11.82 -13.26
C GLU A 423 -5.71 12.97 -14.23
N GLN A 424 -4.79 13.21 -15.18
CA GLN A 424 -5.01 14.20 -16.23
C GLN A 424 -6.21 13.83 -17.11
N GLN A 425 -6.31 12.56 -17.55
CA GLN A 425 -7.46 12.08 -18.33
C GLN A 425 -8.78 12.27 -17.57
N ARG A 426 -8.81 11.98 -16.27
CA ARG A 426 -9.98 12.17 -15.41
C ARG A 426 -10.39 13.64 -15.32
N LEU A 427 -9.41 14.54 -15.18
CA LEU A 427 -9.66 15.98 -15.15
C LEU A 427 -10.19 16.51 -16.48
N ASP A 428 -9.70 15.99 -17.60
CA ASP A 428 -10.15 16.39 -18.93
C ASP A 428 -11.57 15.87 -19.21
N GLU A 429 -11.89 14.63 -18.83
CA GLU A 429 -13.26 14.09 -18.90
C GLU A 429 -14.26 14.90 -18.05
N LEU A 430 -13.85 15.31 -16.83
CA LEU A 430 -14.70 16.15 -15.97
C LEU A 430 -14.95 17.54 -16.58
N LYS A 431 -13.95 18.14 -17.23
CA LYS A 431 -14.12 19.40 -17.96
C LYS A 431 -15.06 19.24 -19.14
N GLU A 432 -14.92 18.18 -19.93
CA GLU A 432 -15.83 17.93 -21.06
C GLU A 432 -17.29 17.73 -20.60
N ILE A 433 -17.51 17.05 -19.47
CA ILE A 433 -18.85 16.88 -18.89
C ILE A 433 -19.40 18.23 -18.40
N GLU A 434 -18.59 19.04 -17.73
CA GLU A 434 -18.99 20.37 -17.25
C GLU A 434 -19.30 21.32 -18.40
N GLU A 435 -18.48 21.33 -19.45
CA GLU A 435 -18.70 22.12 -20.67
C GLU A 435 -20.00 21.71 -21.37
N LYS A 436 -20.28 20.41 -21.49
CA LYS A 436 -21.56 19.93 -22.02
C LYS A 436 -22.73 20.38 -21.15
N ARG A 437 -22.61 20.29 -19.83
CA ARG A 437 -23.66 20.74 -18.90
C ARG A 437 -23.94 22.23 -19.02
N LEU A 438 -22.88 23.06 -19.09
CA LEU A 438 -22.98 24.50 -19.30
C LEU A 438 -23.62 24.84 -20.65
N GLN A 439 -23.25 24.13 -21.72
CA GLN A 439 -23.87 24.31 -23.04
C GLN A 439 -25.35 23.94 -23.03
N GLU A 440 -25.72 22.83 -22.40
CA GLU A 440 -27.12 22.41 -22.25
C GLU A 440 -27.94 23.40 -21.41
N GLU A 441 -27.37 23.93 -20.33
CA GLU A 441 -28.01 24.95 -19.49
C GLU A 441 -28.17 26.28 -20.23
N GLN A 442 -27.14 26.73 -20.95
CA GLN A 442 -27.23 27.91 -21.81
C GLN A 442 -28.27 27.73 -22.91
N ALA A 443 -28.33 26.58 -23.57
CA ALA A 443 -29.33 26.28 -24.57
C ALA A 443 -30.76 26.26 -23.97
N ARG A 444 -30.92 25.74 -22.75
CA ARG A 444 -32.19 25.78 -22.01
C ARG A 444 -32.60 27.21 -21.68
N LEU A 445 -31.70 28.02 -21.12
CA LEU A 445 -31.97 29.42 -20.80
C LEU A 445 -32.30 30.24 -22.06
N GLN A 446 -31.59 30.01 -23.16
CA GLN A 446 -31.91 30.63 -24.45
C GLN A 446 -33.28 30.20 -24.96
N ALA A 447 -33.63 28.91 -24.89
CA ALA A 447 -34.93 28.42 -25.30
C ALA A 447 -36.07 28.95 -24.42
N GLU A 448 -35.85 29.09 -23.11
CA GLU A 448 -36.82 29.64 -22.17
C GLU A 448 -36.97 31.16 -22.34
N ALA A 449 -35.88 31.89 -22.53
CA ALA A 449 -35.91 33.30 -22.90
C ALA A 449 -36.67 33.50 -24.21
N GLU A 450 -36.46 32.65 -25.22
CA GLU A 450 -37.19 32.72 -26.49
C GLU A 450 -38.69 32.44 -26.31
N LYS A 451 -39.08 31.51 -25.43
CA LYS A 451 -40.49 31.24 -25.09
C LYS A 451 -41.14 32.36 -24.29
N ASN A 452 -40.36 33.05 -23.45
CA ASN A 452 -40.83 34.15 -22.60
C ASN A 452 -40.79 35.52 -23.29
N LYS A 453 -40.29 35.59 -24.55
CA LYS A 453 -40.38 36.82 -25.34
C LYS A 453 -41.85 37.24 -25.50
N PRO A 454 -42.15 38.55 -25.44
CA PRO A 454 -43.49 39.03 -25.71
C PRO A 454 -44.03 38.51 -27.06
N ILE A 455 -45.33 38.22 -27.12
CA ILE A 455 -46.01 37.66 -28.32
C ILE A 455 -45.65 38.43 -29.59
N HIS A 456 -45.56 39.77 -29.50
CA HIS A 456 -45.22 40.62 -30.63
C HIS A 456 -43.82 40.34 -31.21
N GLU A 457 -42.82 40.12 -30.37
CA GLU A 457 -41.46 39.79 -30.83
C GLU A 457 -41.42 38.40 -31.47
N GLN A 458 -42.14 37.43 -30.89
CA GLN A 458 -42.23 36.07 -31.44
C GLN A 458 -42.89 36.07 -32.82
N THR A 459 -44.02 36.78 -32.96
CA THR A 459 -44.73 36.92 -34.24
C THR A 459 -43.88 37.61 -35.30
N LEU A 460 -43.19 38.70 -34.93
CA LEU A 460 -42.26 39.41 -35.83
C LEU A 460 -41.14 38.51 -36.31
N LYS A 461 -40.48 37.78 -35.39
CA LYS A 461 -39.39 36.87 -35.74
C LYS A 461 -39.87 35.73 -36.64
N ARG A 462 -41.00 35.10 -36.28
CA ARG A 462 -41.58 34.00 -37.06
C ARG A 462 -41.93 34.43 -38.48
N LEU A 463 -42.53 35.61 -38.66
CA LEU A 463 -42.82 36.12 -40.00
C LEU A 463 -41.54 36.41 -40.80
N LYS A 464 -40.48 36.94 -40.15
CA LYS A 464 -39.16 37.15 -40.81
C LYS A 464 -38.54 35.82 -41.24
N ASP A 465 -38.50 34.84 -40.35
CA ASP A 465 -37.88 33.54 -40.62
C ASP A 465 -38.62 32.80 -41.74
N SER A 466 -39.96 32.80 -41.73
CA SER A 466 -40.77 32.24 -42.81
C SER A 466 -40.56 32.98 -44.13
N PHE A 467 -40.40 34.31 -44.08
CA PHE A 467 -40.15 35.11 -45.28
C PHE A 467 -38.78 34.81 -45.89
N GLU A 468 -37.71 34.75 -45.09
CA GLU A 468 -36.36 34.40 -45.58
C GLU A 468 -36.29 32.95 -46.10
N LEU A 469 -36.96 32.01 -45.43
CA LEU A 469 -37.06 30.64 -45.92
C LEU A 469 -37.79 30.54 -47.26
N ASP A 470 -38.87 31.31 -47.46
CA ASP A 470 -39.57 31.33 -48.74
C ASP A 470 -38.75 32.03 -49.82
N LYS A 471 -37.97 33.07 -49.50
CA LYS A 471 -37.01 33.65 -50.47
C LYS A 471 -36.00 32.63 -51.00
N GLN A 472 -35.54 31.72 -50.13
CA GLN A 472 -34.61 30.66 -50.51
C GLN A 472 -35.31 29.55 -51.30
N THR A 473 -36.47 29.08 -50.82
CA THR A 473 -37.15 27.91 -51.39
C THR A 473 -38.09 28.25 -52.55
N LYS A 474 -38.47 29.52 -52.69
CA LYS A 474 -39.40 30.11 -53.67
C LYS A 474 -40.75 29.39 -53.78
N LYS A 475 -41.17 28.69 -52.71
CA LYS A 475 -42.36 27.83 -52.74
C LYS A 475 -43.65 28.64 -52.91
N SER A 476 -43.70 29.86 -52.40
CA SER A 476 -44.86 30.75 -52.53
C SER A 476 -44.78 31.69 -53.72
N GLN A 477 -43.64 31.74 -54.43
CA GLN A 477 -43.44 32.61 -55.57
C GLN A 477 -44.36 32.21 -56.74
N ASN A 478 -45.04 33.19 -57.35
CA ASN A 478 -46.03 33.00 -58.43
C ASN A 478 -47.25 32.12 -58.07
N ARG A 479 -47.46 31.83 -56.77
CA ARG A 479 -48.69 31.19 -56.28
C ARG A 479 -49.69 32.26 -55.88
N GLN A 480 -50.98 31.97 -56.01
CA GLN A 480 -52.00 32.87 -55.49
C GLN A 480 -51.92 32.91 -53.95
N PHE A 481 -51.90 34.12 -53.39
CA PHE A 481 -51.70 34.42 -51.96
C PHE A 481 -52.44 33.53 -50.97
N GLN A 482 -53.71 33.22 -51.24
CA GLN A 482 -54.60 32.51 -50.31
C GLN A 482 -54.66 31.00 -50.58
N GLN A 483 -53.92 30.48 -51.56
CA GLN A 483 -53.94 29.05 -51.84
C GLN A 483 -53.11 28.29 -50.81
N PRO A 484 -53.48 27.04 -50.48
CA PRO A 484 -52.66 26.18 -49.61
C PRO A 484 -51.21 26.01 -50.11
N ALA A 485 -50.99 26.16 -51.42
CA ALA A 485 -49.67 26.11 -52.04
C ALA A 485 -48.79 27.35 -51.75
N SER A 486 -49.35 28.46 -51.27
CA SER A 486 -48.60 29.65 -50.84
C SER A 486 -48.32 29.55 -49.34
N ILE A 487 -47.23 28.87 -48.99
CA ILE A 487 -46.87 28.59 -47.59
C ILE A 487 -46.67 29.90 -46.80
N LEU A 488 -45.92 30.86 -47.37
CA LEU A 488 -45.72 32.17 -46.76
C LEU A 488 -47.01 32.99 -46.68
N GLY A 489 -47.90 32.85 -47.68
CA GLY A 489 -49.21 33.51 -47.68
C GLY A 489 -50.13 33.02 -46.56
N GLN A 490 -50.21 31.70 -46.37
CA GLN A 490 -50.94 31.08 -45.26
C GLN A 490 -50.37 31.47 -43.90
N GLU A 491 -49.04 31.44 -43.77
CA GLU A 491 -48.38 31.82 -42.51
C GLU A 491 -48.64 33.30 -42.17
N LEU A 492 -48.57 34.20 -43.17
CA LEU A 492 -48.91 35.62 -42.98
C LEU A 492 -50.35 35.81 -42.49
N ILE A 493 -51.31 35.10 -43.09
CA ILE A 493 -52.73 35.16 -42.69
C ILE A 493 -52.87 34.80 -41.20
N HIS A 494 -52.24 33.70 -40.78
CA HIS A 494 -52.30 33.22 -39.40
C HIS A 494 -51.60 34.18 -38.42
N LEU A 495 -50.44 34.72 -38.78
CA LEU A 495 -49.66 35.59 -37.90
C LEU A 495 -50.29 36.98 -37.72
N VAL A 496 -50.99 37.50 -38.73
CA VAL A 496 -51.73 38.77 -38.60
C VAL A 496 -52.84 38.69 -37.56
N ASP A 497 -53.46 37.51 -37.36
CA ASP A 497 -54.49 37.34 -36.33
C ASP A 497 -53.94 37.41 -34.90
N SER A 498 -52.62 37.25 -34.71
CA SER A 498 -51.96 37.43 -33.40
C SER A 498 -51.64 38.89 -33.05
N PHE A 499 -51.87 39.82 -33.98
CA PHE A 499 -51.64 41.26 -33.77
C PHE A 499 -52.60 41.85 -32.73
N SER A 500 -52.11 42.73 -31.85
CA SER A 500 -52.94 43.45 -30.86
C SER A 500 -52.64 44.95 -30.82
N SER A 501 -53.67 45.75 -30.54
CA SER A 501 -53.56 47.20 -30.34
C SER A 501 -52.70 47.58 -29.13
N ASP A 502 -52.36 46.64 -28.26
CA ASP A 502 -51.56 46.91 -27.05
C ASP A 502 -50.05 46.69 -27.28
N TRP A 503 -49.65 46.34 -28.51
CA TRP A 503 -48.23 46.18 -28.85
C TRP A 503 -47.47 47.53 -28.79
N PRO A 504 -46.17 47.52 -28.44
CA PRO A 504 -45.30 48.70 -28.52
C PRO A 504 -45.31 49.36 -29.91
N ALA A 505 -45.15 50.69 -29.97
CA ALA A 505 -45.31 51.46 -31.20
C ALA A 505 -44.29 51.07 -32.29
N ASP A 506 -43.04 50.83 -31.88
CA ASP A 506 -41.94 50.34 -32.70
C ASP A 506 -42.21 48.91 -33.23
N ALA A 507 -42.75 48.02 -32.41
CA ALA A 507 -43.12 46.66 -32.82
C ALA A 507 -44.26 46.68 -33.87
N LYS A 508 -45.26 47.55 -33.69
CA LYS A 508 -46.34 47.74 -34.69
C LYS A 508 -45.80 48.25 -36.01
N GLU A 509 -44.94 49.26 -35.97
CA GLU A 509 -44.33 49.83 -37.18
C GLU A 509 -43.47 48.80 -37.91
N GLY A 510 -42.63 48.06 -37.16
CA GLY A 510 -41.82 46.96 -37.68
C GLY A 510 -42.67 45.85 -38.31
N PHE A 511 -43.79 45.47 -37.69
CA PHE A 511 -44.68 44.43 -38.20
C PHE A 511 -45.38 44.89 -39.47
N LYS A 512 -45.92 46.11 -39.49
CA LYS A 512 -46.51 46.72 -40.70
C LYS A 512 -45.52 46.75 -41.86
N LYS A 513 -44.27 47.16 -41.60
CA LYS A 513 -43.22 47.20 -42.63
C LYS A 513 -42.95 45.80 -43.20
N LEU A 514 -42.79 44.81 -42.33
CA LEU A 514 -42.53 43.44 -42.75
C LEU A 514 -43.69 42.82 -43.54
N VAL A 515 -44.93 42.98 -43.05
CA VAL A 515 -46.14 42.55 -43.77
C VAL A 515 -46.21 43.24 -45.15
N SER A 516 -45.80 44.51 -45.20
CA SER A 516 -45.77 45.28 -46.44
C SER A 516 -44.80 44.69 -47.47
N GLU A 517 -43.60 44.33 -47.02
CA GLU A 517 -42.57 43.68 -47.84
C GLU A 517 -43.01 42.28 -48.30
N VAL A 518 -43.63 41.49 -47.43
CA VAL A 518 -44.17 40.16 -47.77
C VAL A 518 -45.25 40.26 -48.85
N PHE A 519 -46.20 41.21 -48.74
CA PHE A 519 -47.20 41.42 -49.79
C PHE A 519 -46.56 41.81 -51.13
N SER A 520 -45.52 42.65 -51.11
CA SER A 520 -44.79 43.02 -52.32
C SER A 520 -44.08 41.82 -52.93
N TYR A 521 -43.45 40.97 -52.12
CA TYR A 521 -42.77 39.75 -52.58
C TYR A 521 -43.73 38.74 -53.19
N LEU A 522 -44.92 38.58 -52.61
CA LEU A 522 -45.96 37.70 -53.12
C LEU A 522 -46.74 38.30 -54.31
N GLY A 523 -46.41 39.54 -54.73
CA GLY A 523 -47.07 40.21 -55.86
C GLY A 523 -48.53 40.60 -55.60
N VAL A 524 -48.90 40.82 -54.33
CA VAL A 524 -50.28 41.06 -53.90
C VAL A 524 -50.54 42.56 -53.72
N ASP A 525 -51.40 43.11 -54.56
CA ASP A 525 -51.89 44.49 -54.40
C ASP A 525 -52.99 44.54 -53.33
N ARG A 526 -52.71 45.26 -52.23
CA ARG A 526 -53.61 45.40 -51.06
C ARG A 526 -54.91 46.12 -51.37
N ARG A 527 -54.96 46.92 -52.45
CA ARG A 527 -56.18 47.66 -52.85
C ARG A 527 -57.10 46.81 -53.73
N LYS A 528 -56.55 45.78 -54.38
CA LYS A 528 -57.29 44.91 -55.32
C LYS A 528 -57.65 43.55 -54.72
N ASN A 529 -56.84 43.04 -53.80
CA ASN A 529 -57.10 41.76 -53.14
C ASN A 529 -57.87 41.96 -51.83
N LYS A 530 -59.15 41.54 -51.81
CA LYS A 530 -60.05 41.72 -50.67
C LYS A 530 -59.46 41.23 -49.34
N LYS A 531 -58.86 40.03 -49.32
CA LYS A 531 -58.28 39.46 -48.09
C LYS A 531 -57.03 40.21 -47.64
N ALA A 532 -56.16 40.62 -48.57
CA ALA A 532 -54.99 41.42 -48.24
C ALA A 532 -55.38 42.80 -47.69
N SER A 533 -56.46 43.39 -48.20
CA SER A 533 -57.05 44.62 -47.68
C SER A 533 -57.55 44.46 -46.25
N GLU A 534 -58.32 43.39 -45.98
CA GLU A 534 -58.82 43.05 -44.64
C GLU A 534 -57.68 42.84 -43.63
N LEU A 535 -56.65 42.08 -43.99
CA LEU A 535 -55.48 41.84 -43.13
C LEU A 535 -54.69 43.12 -42.87
N TRP A 536 -54.55 43.98 -43.88
CA TRP A 536 -53.87 45.26 -43.74
C TRP A 536 -54.64 46.20 -42.81
N GLN A 537 -55.97 46.22 -42.87
CA GLN A 537 -56.80 47.00 -41.95
C GLN A 537 -56.69 46.54 -40.50
N LYS A 538 -56.61 45.22 -40.24
CA LYS A 538 -56.47 44.68 -38.88
C LYS A 538 -55.22 45.16 -38.16
N ILE A 539 -54.15 45.42 -38.90
CA ILE A 539 -52.88 45.86 -38.32
C ILE A 539 -52.70 47.38 -38.38
N ASN A 540 -53.62 48.13 -39.00
CA ASN A 540 -53.44 49.55 -39.29
C ASN A 540 -53.86 50.48 -38.16
#